data_AF-A0A1G5R0U6-F1
#
_entry.id   AF-A0A1G5R0U6-F1
#
_cell.length_a   1.000
_cell.length_b   1.000
_cell.length_c   1.000
_cell.angle_alpha   90.00
_cell.angle_beta   90.00
_cell.angle_gamma   90.00
#
_symmetry.space_group_name_H-M   'P 1'
#
loop_
_entity.id
_entity.type
_entity.pdbx_description
1 polymer ?
#
loop_
_entity_poly.entity_id
_entity_poly.type
_entity_poly.pdbx_seq_one_letter_code
_entity_poly.pdbx_strand_id
1 'polypeptide(L)'
;MINLQDKKRTAYSKEELDKLEAVLGEYASKSVQLETETVVDLEKHLWLANGAAATAAIGFIQAKGAVSVWQYLGAWAFVFGILALVVLKYGSSANASRDRYRFQDAKSRFDANEDSDQIFKSVRDKTFLVLKRAYLFLQWGSGVAFMAGAVLTLIGVQCTA
;
A
#
# COMPACT_ATOMS: atom_id res chain seq x y z
N MET A 1 3.38 -23.06 7.28
CA MET A 1 4.75 -22.81 6.77
C MET A 1 4.96 -23.80 5.63
N ILE A 2 5.30 -23.35 4.40
CA ILE A 2 5.56 -24.30 3.29
C ILE A 2 6.81 -25.10 3.65
N ASN A 3 6.70 -26.43 3.68
CA ASN A 3 7.85 -27.31 3.83
C ASN A 3 8.42 -27.57 2.42
N LEU A 4 9.32 -26.69 1.98
CA LEU A 4 9.98 -26.83 0.69
C LEU A 4 11.03 -27.94 0.78
N GLN A 5 11.04 -28.87 -0.17
CA GLN A 5 11.82 -30.12 -0.12
C GLN A 5 12.90 -30.23 -1.19
N ASP A 6 13.13 -29.16 -1.97
CA ASP A 6 14.05 -29.16 -3.12
C ASP A 6 13.72 -30.22 -4.16
N LYS A 7 12.43 -30.30 -4.49
CA LYS A 7 11.90 -31.31 -5.41
C LYS A 7 11.38 -30.64 -6.68
N LYS A 8 11.61 -31.31 -7.81
CA LYS A 8 10.92 -30.99 -9.07
C LYS A 8 9.49 -31.49 -9.01
N ARG A 9 8.60 -30.92 -9.81
CA ARG A 9 7.18 -31.27 -9.85
C ARG A 9 6.94 -32.77 -10.06
N THR A 10 7.73 -33.43 -10.90
CA THR A 10 7.66 -34.89 -11.14
C THR A 10 8.00 -35.76 -9.93
N ALA A 11 8.70 -35.23 -8.94
CA ALA A 11 9.09 -35.96 -7.73
C ALA A 11 8.03 -35.88 -6.62
N TYR A 12 6.95 -35.12 -6.82
CA TYR A 12 5.84 -35.02 -5.89
C TYR A 12 4.77 -36.07 -6.19
N SER A 13 4.22 -36.66 -5.13
CA SER A 13 2.96 -37.38 -5.26
C SER A 13 1.82 -36.38 -5.53
N LYS A 14 0.71 -36.86 -6.10
CA LYS A 14 -0.47 -36.01 -6.37
C LYS A 14 -0.97 -35.28 -5.12
N GLU A 15 -1.01 -35.96 -3.98
CA GLU A 15 -1.45 -35.40 -2.70
C GLU A 15 -0.49 -34.33 -2.15
N GLU A 16 0.82 -34.48 -2.37
CA GLU A 16 1.81 -33.47 -1.99
C GLU A 16 1.74 -32.24 -2.89
N LEU A 17 1.49 -32.45 -4.19
CA LEU A 17 1.29 -31.41 -5.18
C LEU A 17 0.05 -30.57 -4.86
N ASP A 18 -1.08 -31.21 -4.53
CA ASP A 18 -2.32 -30.53 -4.15
C ASP A 18 -2.12 -29.67 -2.88
N LYS A 19 -1.36 -30.17 -1.89
CA LYS A 19 -1.01 -29.39 -0.69
C LYS A 19 -0.10 -28.21 -1.02
N LEU A 20 0.88 -28.39 -1.89
CA LEU A 20 1.79 -27.33 -2.33
C LEU A 20 1.01 -26.25 -3.09
N GLU A 21 0.16 -26.65 -4.04
CA GLU A 21 -0.71 -25.77 -4.81
C GLU A 21 -1.69 -25.01 -3.91
N ALA A 22 -2.25 -25.64 -2.88
CA ALA A 22 -3.13 -24.96 -1.93
C ALA A 22 -2.40 -23.81 -1.20
N VAL A 23 -1.18 -24.04 -0.72
CA VAL A 23 -0.42 -23.00 0.00
C VAL A 23 0.09 -21.92 -0.94
N LEU A 24 0.50 -22.28 -2.16
CA LEU A 24 0.90 -21.33 -3.19
C LEU A 24 -0.31 -20.50 -3.67
N GLY A 25 -1.48 -21.13 -3.79
CA GLY A 25 -2.76 -20.48 -4.10
C GLY A 25 -3.17 -19.49 -3.01
N GLU A 26 -2.98 -19.82 -1.74
CA GLU A 26 -3.19 -18.90 -0.61
C GLU A 26 -2.24 -17.69 -0.67
N TYR A 27 -0.99 -17.90 -1.10
CA TYR A 27 -0.04 -16.81 -1.26
C TYR A 27 -0.43 -15.89 -2.43
N ALA A 28 -0.81 -16.48 -3.56
CA ALA A 28 -1.29 -15.75 -4.73
C ALA A 28 -2.57 -14.98 -4.40
N SER A 29 -3.55 -15.59 -3.73
CA SER A 29 -4.79 -14.93 -3.34
C SER A 29 -4.54 -13.76 -2.38
N LYS A 30 -3.64 -13.92 -1.40
CA LYS A 30 -3.21 -12.80 -0.55
C LYS A 30 -2.62 -11.67 -1.38
N SER A 31 -1.73 -11.96 -2.33
CA SER A 31 -1.13 -10.92 -3.19
C SER A 31 -2.18 -10.14 -3.99
N VAL A 32 -3.21 -10.81 -4.52
CA VAL A 32 -4.34 -10.20 -5.23
C VAL A 32 -5.24 -9.41 -4.28
N GLN A 33 -5.46 -9.91 -3.06
CA GLN A 33 -6.22 -9.19 -2.05
C GLN A 33 -5.54 -7.87 -1.69
N LEU A 34 -4.21 -7.85 -1.53
CA LEU A 34 -3.46 -6.62 -1.28
C LEU A 34 -3.50 -5.65 -2.46
N GLU A 35 -3.46 -6.15 -3.69
CA GLU A 35 -3.66 -5.35 -4.90
C GLU A 35 -5.06 -4.71 -4.90
N THR A 36 -6.08 -5.48 -4.55
CA THR A 36 -7.48 -5.00 -4.46
C THR A 36 -7.68 -4.00 -3.33
N GLU A 37 -7.19 -4.29 -2.13
CA GLU A 37 -7.23 -3.39 -0.97
C GLU A 37 -6.54 -2.06 -1.28
N THR A 38 -5.45 -2.10 -2.05
CA THR A 38 -4.76 -0.89 -2.52
C THR A 38 -5.64 -0.04 -3.45
N VAL A 39 -6.37 -0.66 -4.38
CA VAL A 39 -7.28 0.06 -5.29
C VAL A 39 -8.45 0.69 -4.52
N VAL A 40 -9.03 -0.05 -3.56
CA VAL A 40 -10.09 0.46 -2.70
C VAL A 40 -9.60 1.61 -1.81
N ASP A 41 -8.40 1.49 -1.25
CA ASP A 41 -7.82 2.55 -0.44
C ASP A 41 -7.47 3.79 -1.27
N LEU A 42 -7.07 3.62 -2.55
CA LEU A 42 -6.85 4.74 -3.46
C LEU A 42 -8.10 5.60 -3.68
N GLU A 43 -9.27 4.99 -3.81
CA GLU A 43 -10.53 5.72 -3.97
C GLU A 43 -10.85 6.55 -2.71
N LYS A 44 -10.67 5.97 -1.52
CA LYS A 44 -10.81 6.69 -0.25
C LYS A 44 -9.80 7.83 -0.11
N HIS A 45 -8.55 7.59 -0.53
CA HIS A 45 -7.47 8.57 -0.52
C HIS A 45 -7.75 9.76 -1.45
N LEU A 46 -8.37 9.53 -2.62
CA LEU A 46 -8.83 10.60 -3.51
C LEU A 46 -9.94 11.44 -2.87
N TRP A 47 -10.90 10.79 -2.20
CA TRP A 47 -11.92 11.48 -1.42
C TRP A 47 -11.31 12.34 -0.29
N LEU A 48 -10.32 11.82 0.44
CA LEU A 48 -9.58 12.55 1.47
C LEU A 48 -8.82 13.76 0.90
N ALA A 49 -8.14 13.59 -0.23
CA ALA A 49 -7.43 14.69 -0.90
C ALA A 49 -8.39 15.80 -1.34
N ASN A 50 -9.55 15.45 -1.91
CA ASN A 50 -10.58 16.42 -2.27
C ASN A 50 -11.17 17.12 -1.04
N GLY A 51 -11.44 16.38 0.04
CA GLY A 51 -11.94 16.95 1.30
C GLY A 51 -10.94 17.91 1.94
N ALA A 52 -9.65 17.60 1.89
CA ALA A 52 -8.59 18.49 2.36
C ALA A 52 -8.45 19.75 1.51
N ALA A 53 -8.49 19.61 0.17
CA ALA A 53 -8.47 20.76 -0.73
C ALA A 53 -9.65 21.71 -0.46
N ALA A 54 -10.84 21.16 -0.26
CA ALA A 54 -12.03 21.93 0.12
C ALA A 54 -11.86 22.60 1.49
N THR A 55 -11.34 21.89 2.48
CA THR A 55 -11.11 22.42 3.84
C THR A 55 -10.11 23.57 3.84
N ALA A 56 -8.99 23.41 3.13
CA ALA A 56 -8.01 24.47 2.93
C ALA A 56 -8.67 25.66 2.22
N ALA A 57 -9.32 25.45 1.08
CA ALA A 57 -9.97 26.52 0.31
C ALA A 57 -10.98 27.32 1.15
N ILE A 58 -11.85 26.64 1.92
CA ILE A 58 -12.80 27.29 2.82
C ILE A 58 -12.07 28.10 3.90
N GLY A 59 -11.03 27.54 4.52
CA GLY A 59 -10.23 28.24 5.53
C GLY A 59 -9.59 29.51 4.99
N PHE A 60 -9.01 29.44 3.78
CA PHE A 60 -8.42 30.59 3.09
C PHE A 60 -9.47 31.65 2.70
N ILE A 61 -10.66 31.23 2.23
CA ILE A 61 -11.76 32.16 1.89
C ILE A 61 -12.28 32.89 3.14
N GLN A 62 -12.31 32.21 4.29
CA GLN A 62 -12.78 32.82 5.55
C GLN A 62 -11.77 33.80 6.17
N ALA A 63 -10.49 33.72 5.82
CA ALA A 63 -9.48 34.69 6.24
C ALA A 63 -9.63 36.01 5.45
N LYS A 64 -10.63 36.82 5.82
CA LYS A 64 -11.07 38.06 5.11
C LYS A 64 -10.00 39.17 4.95
N GLY A 65 -8.74 38.95 5.31
CA GLY A 65 -7.68 39.96 5.19
C GLY A 65 -6.25 39.40 5.18
N ALA A 66 -5.88 38.59 6.17
CA ALA A 66 -4.56 37.96 6.24
C ALA A 66 -4.69 36.51 6.70
N VAL A 67 -4.02 35.61 5.99
CA VAL A 67 -3.98 34.18 6.32
C VAL A 67 -3.03 33.98 7.50
N SER A 68 -3.47 33.30 8.55
CA SER A 68 -2.59 33.03 9.68
C SER A 68 -1.52 31.99 9.33
N VAL A 69 -0.38 32.07 10.03
CA VAL A 69 0.70 31.07 9.92
C VAL A 69 0.17 29.65 10.17
N TRP A 70 -0.85 29.49 11.04
CA TRP A 70 -1.49 28.21 11.32
C TRP A 70 -2.26 27.63 10.12
N GLN A 71 -2.95 28.46 9.34
CA GLN A 71 -3.59 28.02 8.09
C GLN A 71 -2.56 27.58 7.05
N TYR A 72 -1.42 28.27 6.95
CA TYR A 72 -0.31 27.83 6.10
C TYR A 72 0.28 26.50 6.54
N LEU A 73 0.52 26.31 7.83
CA LEU A 73 0.99 25.03 8.37
C LEU A 73 -0.03 23.91 8.15
N GLY A 74 -1.33 24.20 8.29
CA GLY A 74 -2.40 23.27 8.00
C GLY A 74 -2.45 22.85 6.53
N ALA A 75 -2.29 23.81 5.61
CA ALA A 75 -2.20 23.55 4.18
C ALA A 75 -0.99 22.68 3.83
N TRP A 76 0.17 22.97 4.41
CA TRP A 76 1.37 22.14 4.23
C TRP A 76 1.17 20.72 4.78
N ALA A 77 0.51 20.56 5.92
CA ALA A 77 0.17 19.24 6.46
C ALA A 77 -0.71 18.44 5.48
N PHE A 78 -1.69 19.08 4.83
CA PHE A 78 -2.47 18.44 3.78
C PHE A 78 -1.62 18.07 2.55
N VAL A 79 -0.70 18.94 2.11
CA VAL A 79 0.22 18.63 1.02
C VAL A 79 1.10 17.42 1.34
N PHE A 80 1.67 17.36 2.55
CA PHE A 80 2.45 16.20 2.99
C PHE A 80 1.60 14.93 3.07
N GLY A 81 0.35 15.03 3.55
CA GLY A 81 -0.61 13.93 3.55
C GLY A 81 -0.85 13.39 2.14
N ILE A 82 -1.12 14.27 1.18
CA ILE A 82 -1.34 13.91 -0.24
C ILE A 82 -0.08 13.27 -0.85
N LEU A 83 1.10 13.85 -0.60
CA LEU A 83 2.37 13.28 -1.09
C LEU A 83 2.60 11.87 -0.52
N ALA A 84 2.34 11.65 0.76
CA ALA A 84 2.43 10.33 1.38
C ALA A 84 1.46 9.32 0.72
N LEU A 85 0.23 9.75 0.41
CA LEU A 85 -0.75 8.93 -0.32
C LEU A 85 -0.29 8.59 -1.74
N VAL A 86 0.32 9.54 -2.45
CA VAL A 86 0.87 9.32 -3.80
C VAL A 86 2.02 8.31 -3.75
N VAL A 87 2.97 8.49 -2.82
CA VAL A 87 4.08 7.55 -2.61
C VAL A 87 3.56 6.16 -2.26
N LEU A 88 2.53 6.08 -1.41
CA LEU A 88 1.88 4.83 -1.04
C LEU A 88 1.27 4.13 -2.27
N LYS A 89 0.55 4.86 -3.13
CA LYS A 89 -0.04 4.32 -4.37
C LYS A 89 1.01 3.73 -5.32
N TYR A 90 2.07 4.48 -5.61
CA TYR A 90 3.08 4.03 -6.55
C TYR A 90 3.92 2.90 -5.95
N GLY A 91 4.26 2.99 -4.66
CA GLY A 91 4.96 1.94 -3.95
C GLY A 91 4.17 0.63 -3.93
N SER A 92 2.89 0.66 -3.54
CA SER A 92 2.07 -0.55 -3.49
C SER A 92 1.85 -1.16 -4.89
N SER A 93 1.56 -0.35 -5.90
CA SER A 93 1.36 -0.83 -7.28
C SER A 93 2.62 -1.46 -7.89
N ALA A 94 3.78 -0.82 -7.72
CA ALA A 94 5.06 -1.35 -8.20
C ALA A 94 5.40 -2.69 -7.53
N ASN A 95 5.05 -2.85 -6.25
CA ASN A 95 5.35 -4.06 -5.52
C ASN A 95 4.38 -5.20 -5.80
N ALA A 96 3.08 -4.91 -5.88
CA ALA A 96 2.07 -5.90 -6.22
C ALA A 96 2.32 -6.48 -7.63
N SER A 97 2.63 -5.61 -8.60
CA SER A 97 2.97 -6.04 -9.95
C SER A 97 4.24 -6.89 -9.97
N ARG A 98 5.34 -6.42 -9.34
CA ARG A 98 6.60 -7.17 -9.28
C ARG A 98 6.43 -8.56 -8.66
N ASP A 99 5.76 -8.65 -7.52
CA ASP A 99 5.62 -9.92 -6.80
C ASP A 99 4.70 -10.89 -7.56
N ARG A 100 3.66 -10.38 -8.24
CA ARG A 100 2.81 -11.17 -9.14
C ARG A 100 3.61 -11.73 -10.33
N TYR A 101 4.43 -10.92 -10.99
CA TYR A 101 5.28 -11.39 -12.09
C TYR A 101 6.28 -12.45 -11.63
N ARG A 102 6.95 -12.24 -10.49
CA ARG A 102 7.91 -13.22 -9.95
C ARG A 102 7.23 -14.53 -9.56
N PHE A 103 6.01 -14.48 -9.03
CA PHE A 103 5.25 -15.68 -8.71
C PHE A 103 4.79 -16.42 -9.97
N GLN A 104 4.32 -15.70 -11.00
CA GLN A 104 3.92 -16.31 -12.27
C GLN A 104 5.10 -16.96 -13.00
N ASP A 105 6.25 -16.30 -13.05
CA ASP A 105 7.50 -16.83 -13.62
C ASP A 105 7.98 -18.07 -12.84
N ALA A 106 8.05 -17.98 -11.51
CA ALA A 106 8.43 -19.11 -10.65
C ALA A 106 7.48 -20.31 -10.81
N LYS A 107 6.17 -20.06 -10.89
CA LYS A 107 5.17 -21.11 -11.11
C LYS A 107 5.35 -21.76 -12.49
N SER A 108 5.55 -20.96 -13.54
CA SER A 108 5.76 -21.49 -14.89
C SER A 108 6.98 -22.41 -14.97
N ARG A 109 8.11 -22.02 -14.36
CA ARG A 109 9.35 -22.81 -14.35
C ARG A 109 9.23 -24.09 -13.52
N PHE A 110 8.53 -24.03 -12.40
CA PHE A 110 8.22 -25.20 -11.60
C PHE A 110 7.29 -26.17 -12.35
N ASP A 111 6.24 -25.64 -13.01
CA ASP A 111 5.28 -26.44 -13.78
C ASP A 111 5.92 -27.13 -14.99
N ALA A 112 6.93 -26.48 -15.60
CA ALA A 112 7.74 -26.99 -16.69
C ALA A 112 8.83 -28.00 -16.26
N ASN A 113 8.97 -28.31 -14.97
CA ASN A 113 10.06 -29.12 -14.40
C ASN A 113 11.47 -28.55 -14.62
N GLU A 114 11.60 -27.27 -14.93
CA GLU A 114 12.90 -26.61 -15.10
C GLU A 114 13.57 -26.44 -13.74
N ASP A 115 12.84 -25.87 -12.78
CA ASP A 115 13.30 -25.54 -11.43
C ASP A 115 12.62 -26.39 -10.33
N SER A 116 13.24 -26.45 -9.15
CA SER A 116 12.67 -27.05 -7.94
C SER A 116 11.77 -26.07 -7.18
N ASP A 117 10.98 -26.59 -6.24
CA ASP A 117 10.12 -25.80 -5.36
C ASP A 117 10.86 -24.72 -4.53
N GLN A 118 12.20 -24.78 -4.42
CA GLN A 118 12.99 -23.73 -3.78
C GLN A 118 12.85 -22.36 -4.44
N ILE A 119 12.49 -22.30 -5.73
CA ILE A 119 12.26 -21.01 -6.43
C ILE A 119 11.22 -20.15 -5.71
N PHE A 120 10.21 -20.76 -5.09
CA PHE A 120 9.18 -20.06 -4.31
C PHE A 120 9.71 -19.42 -3.03
N LYS A 121 10.85 -19.90 -2.48
CA LYS A 121 11.52 -19.26 -1.35
C LYS A 121 12.03 -17.87 -1.72
N SER A 122 12.52 -17.71 -2.96
CA SER A 122 13.02 -16.42 -3.47
C SER A 122 11.90 -15.42 -3.77
N VAL A 123 10.69 -15.91 -4.02
CA VAL A 123 9.48 -15.11 -4.24
C VAL A 123 8.88 -14.62 -2.92
N ARG A 124 9.00 -15.41 -1.86
CA ARG A 124 8.44 -15.13 -0.52
C ARG A 124 9.35 -14.29 0.38
N ASP A 125 10.19 -13.44 -0.20
CA ASP A 125 11.26 -12.77 0.54
C ASP A 125 10.73 -11.72 1.54
N LYS A 126 11.54 -11.39 2.56
CA LYS A 126 11.28 -10.44 3.65
C LYS A 126 10.75 -9.08 3.18
N THR A 127 11.01 -8.75 1.92
CA THR A 127 10.55 -7.57 1.20
C THR A 127 9.04 -7.37 1.30
N PHE A 128 8.23 -8.42 1.19
CA PHE A 128 6.77 -8.30 1.28
C PHE A 128 6.33 -7.76 2.66
N LEU A 129 6.98 -8.23 3.73
CA LEU A 129 6.67 -7.85 5.10
C LEU A 129 7.16 -6.43 5.42
N VAL A 130 8.33 -6.05 4.89
CA VAL A 130 8.87 -4.68 5.00
C VAL A 130 7.99 -3.68 4.25
N LEU A 131 7.55 -4.02 3.05
CA LEU A 131 6.62 -3.20 2.25
C LEU A 131 5.28 -3.03 2.94
N LYS A 132 4.71 -4.10 3.48
CA LYS A 132 3.45 -4.01 4.24
C LYS A 132 3.59 -3.09 5.45
N ARG A 133 4.74 -3.13 6.14
CA ARG A 133 5.03 -2.21 7.25
C ARG A 133 5.19 -0.76 6.78
N ALA A 134 5.92 -0.53 5.69
CA ALA A 134 6.08 0.80 5.10
C ALA A 134 4.73 1.37 4.62
N TYR A 135 3.88 0.52 4.03
CA TYR A 135 2.52 0.85 3.63
C TYR A 135 1.69 1.32 4.83
N LEU A 136 1.64 0.52 5.90
CA LEU A 136 0.90 0.87 7.11
C LEU A 136 1.45 2.15 7.74
N PHE A 137 2.77 2.33 7.78
CA PHE A 137 3.37 3.55 8.31
C PHE A 137 2.98 4.79 7.50
N LEU A 138 3.02 4.72 6.17
CA LEU A 138 2.61 5.81 5.28
C LEU A 138 1.11 6.09 5.37
N GLN A 139 0.28 5.05 5.48
CA GLN A 139 -1.17 5.19 5.65
C GLN A 139 -1.49 5.91 6.96
N TRP A 140 -0.93 5.46 8.09
CA TRP A 140 -1.09 6.13 9.37
C TRP A 140 -0.54 7.56 9.35
N GLY A 141 0.64 7.76 8.76
CA GLY A 141 1.25 9.07 8.58
C GLY A 141 0.37 10.04 7.81
N SER A 142 -0.24 9.60 6.71
CA SER A 142 -1.19 10.42 5.95
C SER A 142 -2.41 10.79 6.79
N GLY A 143 -3.04 9.85 7.50
CA GLY A 143 -4.20 10.12 8.35
C GLY A 143 -3.91 11.14 9.45
N VAL A 144 -2.76 11.01 10.13
CA VAL A 144 -2.30 11.98 11.13
C VAL A 144 -2.07 13.35 10.51
N ALA A 145 -1.46 13.42 9.31
CA ALA A 145 -1.22 14.67 8.60
C ALA A 145 -2.54 15.38 8.21
N PHE A 146 -3.57 14.63 7.76
CA PHE A 146 -4.89 15.20 7.49
C PHE A 146 -5.56 15.75 8.75
N MET A 147 -5.52 15.01 9.87
CA MET A 147 -6.07 15.49 11.14
C MET A 147 -5.36 16.75 11.64
N ALA A 148 -4.02 16.75 11.60
CA ALA A 148 -3.22 17.92 11.97
C ALA A 148 -3.56 19.12 11.06
N GLY A 149 -3.67 18.89 9.74
CA GLY A 149 -4.07 19.90 8.77
C GLY A 149 -5.42 20.55 9.10
N ALA A 150 -6.42 19.74 9.42
CA ALA A 150 -7.75 20.22 9.81
C ALA A 150 -7.71 21.03 11.12
N VAL A 151 -7.04 20.52 12.16
CA VAL A 151 -6.93 21.21 13.47
C VAL A 151 -6.22 22.55 13.32
N LEU A 152 -5.09 22.59 12.61
CA LEU A 152 -4.32 23.82 12.39
C LEU A 152 -5.11 24.85 11.57
N THR A 153 -5.86 24.38 10.56
CA THR A 153 -6.73 25.26 9.77
C THR A 153 -7.83 25.88 10.65
N LEU A 154 -8.47 25.08 11.52
CA LEU A 154 -9.51 25.56 12.43
C LEU A 154 -8.98 26.56 13.46
N ILE A 155 -7.84 26.27 14.09
CA ILE A 155 -7.15 27.20 15.01
C ILE A 155 -6.85 28.51 14.28
N GLY A 156 -6.30 28.40 13.06
CA GLY A 156 -5.94 29.57 12.28
C GLY A 156 -7.12 30.43 11.88
N VAL A 157 -8.29 29.84 11.57
CA VAL A 157 -9.55 30.57 11.35
C VAL A 157 -9.98 31.31 12.62
N GLN A 158 -9.95 30.65 13.79
CA GLN A 158 -10.31 31.27 15.07
C GLN A 158 -9.39 32.43 15.47
N CYS A 159 -8.10 32.35 15.14
CA CYS A 159 -7.16 33.45 15.43
C CYS A 159 -7.31 34.65 14.49
N THR A 160 -7.98 34.48 13.33
CA THR A 160 -8.19 35.54 12.33
C THR A 160 -9.60 36.12 12.34
N ALA A 161 -10.54 35.47 13.03
CA ALA A 161 -11.91 35.93 13.23
C ALA A 161 -11.99 36.97 14.35
#